data_AF-A0AAW0B5H5-F1
#
_entry.id   AF-A0AAW0B5H5-F1
#
_cell.length_a   1.000
_cell.length_b   1.000
_cell.length_c   1.000
_cell.angle_alpha   90.00
_cell.angle_beta   90.00
_cell.angle_gamma   90.00
#
_symmetry.space_group_name_H-M   'P 1'
#
loop_
_entity.id
_entity.type
_entity.pdbx_description
1 polymer ?
#
loop_
_entity_poly.entity_id
_entity_poly.type
_entity_poly.pdbx_seq_one_letter_code
_entity_poly.pdbx_strand_id
1 'polypeptide(L)'
;MAPKPSDHAPSPAPGGWVERDKWVRETKEVYDYTLENSKRQGTTIRTGIAQQLADHLRHKLVLKHVAADEEAYNLYTDSVRLIHDLVDSGIKAPSHLDSLDSFVAEMDVSRARDKAI
;
A
#
# COMPACT_ATOMS: atom_id res chain seq x y z
N MET A 1 -3.68 -0.88 -49.14
CA MET A 1 -3.29 -0.05 -47.98
C MET A 1 -4.17 -0.48 -46.82
N ALA A 2 -3.67 -1.30 -45.90
CA ALA A 2 -4.46 -1.79 -44.76
C ALA A 2 -4.39 -0.76 -43.61
N PRO A 3 -5.50 -0.44 -42.93
CA PRO A 3 -5.45 0.44 -41.76
C PRO A 3 -4.75 -0.26 -40.59
N LYS A 4 -3.85 0.47 -39.92
CA LYS A 4 -3.18 0.02 -38.68
C LYS A 4 -4.23 -0.18 -37.57
N PRO A 5 -4.08 -1.17 -36.68
CA PRO A 5 -4.89 -1.23 -35.47
C PRO A 5 -4.58 0.00 -34.63
N SER A 6 -5.61 0.77 -34.30
CA SER A 6 -5.52 1.82 -33.29
C SER A 6 -5.42 1.14 -31.93
N ASP A 7 -4.29 1.32 -31.23
CA ASP A 7 -4.14 1.05 -29.81
C ASP A 7 -5.14 1.93 -29.03
N HIS A 8 -6.39 1.48 -28.91
CA HIS A 8 -7.25 1.93 -27.84
C HIS A 8 -6.79 1.21 -26.58
N ALA A 9 -5.89 1.84 -25.83
CA ALA A 9 -5.76 1.54 -24.41
C ALA A 9 -7.17 1.67 -23.79
N PRO A 10 -7.65 0.68 -23.00
CA PRO A 10 -8.96 0.76 -22.41
C PRO A 10 -9.03 2.03 -21.55
N SER A 11 -9.96 2.93 -21.88
CA SER A 11 -10.26 4.06 -21.00
C SER A 11 -10.72 3.49 -19.67
N PRO A 12 -10.09 3.84 -18.54
CA PRO A 12 -10.57 3.42 -17.24
C PRO A 12 -12.01 3.91 -17.07
N ALA A 13 -12.88 3.05 -16.53
CA ALA A 13 -14.27 3.38 -16.27
C ALA A 13 -14.37 4.72 -15.51
N PRO A 14 -15.41 5.55 -15.73
CA PRO A 14 -15.61 6.76 -14.97
C PRO A 14 -15.71 6.40 -13.47
N GLY A 15 -14.73 6.85 -12.67
CA GLY A 15 -14.59 6.48 -11.26
C GLY A 15 -13.49 5.45 -10.94
N GLY A 16 -12.77 4.96 -11.94
CA GLY A 16 -11.62 4.07 -11.76
C GLY A 16 -10.41 4.77 -11.14
N TRP A 17 -9.68 4.05 -10.29
CA TRP A 17 -8.43 4.53 -9.72
C TRP A 17 -7.33 4.53 -10.79
N VAL A 18 -7.10 5.70 -11.41
CA VAL A 18 -6.19 5.88 -12.56
C VAL A 18 -4.75 5.45 -12.27
N GLU A 19 -4.29 5.58 -11.04
CA GLU A 19 -2.92 5.24 -10.63
C GLU A 19 -2.81 3.88 -9.91
N ARG A 20 -3.87 3.07 -9.93
CA ARG A 20 -3.93 1.79 -9.19
C ARG A 20 -2.74 0.89 -9.50
N ASP A 21 -2.51 0.56 -10.76
CA ASP A 21 -1.46 -0.39 -11.14
C ASP A 21 -0.05 0.12 -10.85
N LYS A 22 0.14 1.44 -11.01
CA LYS A 22 1.40 2.09 -10.64
C LYS A 22 1.63 1.99 -9.14
N TRP A 23 0.62 2.34 -8.34
CA TRP A 23 0.71 2.30 -6.90
C TRP A 23 0.94 0.87 -6.39
N VAL A 24 0.21 -0.12 -6.90
CA VAL A 24 0.39 -1.53 -6.51
C VAL A 24 1.80 -2.00 -6.82
N ARG A 25 2.32 -1.74 -8.03
CA ARG A 25 3.68 -2.13 -8.42
C ARG A 25 4.73 -1.48 -7.51
N GLU A 26 4.68 -0.16 -7.34
CA GLU A 26 5.66 0.56 -6.53
C GLU A 26 5.60 0.13 -5.06
N THR A 27 4.40 -0.03 -4.51
CA THR A 27 4.20 -0.48 -3.12
C THR A 27 4.73 -1.90 -2.93
N LYS A 28 4.51 -2.79 -3.91
CA LYS A 28 5.03 -4.16 -3.86
C LYS A 28 6.55 -4.19 -3.89
N GLU A 29 7.18 -3.38 -4.74
CA GLU A 29 8.65 -3.25 -4.78
C GLU A 29 9.22 -2.77 -3.44
N VAL A 30 8.61 -1.76 -2.81
CA VAL A 30 9.04 -1.25 -1.50
C VAL A 30 8.76 -2.28 -0.40
N TYR A 31 7.62 -2.97 -0.44
CA TYR A 31 7.26 -4.03 0.50
C TYR A 31 8.24 -5.21 0.42
N ASP A 32 8.50 -5.74 -0.76
CA ASP A 32 9.41 -6.87 -0.98
C ASP A 32 10.83 -6.51 -0.53
N TYR A 33 11.30 -5.30 -0.88
CA TYR A 33 12.57 -4.78 -0.39
C TYR A 33 12.60 -4.69 1.15
N THR A 34 11.53 -4.21 1.77
CA THR A 34 11.42 -4.13 3.24
C THR A 34 11.45 -5.52 3.87
N LEU A 35 10.69 -6.46 3.32
CA LEU A 35 10.60 -7.83 3.82
C LEU A 35 11.95 -8.55 3.73
N GLU A 36 12.65 -8.43 2.61
CA GLU A 36 13.97 -9.04 2.42
C GLU A 36 15.03 -8.47 3.38
N ASN A 37 15.00 -7.15 3.58
CA ASN A 37 16.01 -6.45 4.36
C ASN A 37 15.68 -6.37 5.87
N SER A 38 14.43 -6.64 6.26
CA SER A 38 14.01 -6.73 7.67
C SER A 38 14.81 -7.77 8.48
N LYS A 39 15.32 -8.80 7.79
CA LYS A 39 16.09 -9.91 8.37
C LYS A 39 17.58 -9.59 8.56
N ARG A 40 18.06 -8.45 8.05
CA ARG A 40 19.48 -8.07 8.15
C ARG A 40 19.83 -7.62 9.57
N GLN A 41 21.07 -7.87 9.98
CA GLN A 41 21.60 -7.37 11.24
C GLN A 41 21.81 -5.85 11.14
N GLY A 42 21.31 -5.09 12.13
CA GLY A 42 21.45 -3.64 12.21
C GLY A 42 20.11 -2.93 12.41
N THR A 43 19.88 -2.41 13.61
CA THR A 43 18.67 -1.65 13.98
C THR A 43 18.50 -0.37 13.15
N THR A 44 19.58 0.35 12.83
CA THR A 44 19.52 1.58 12.01
C THR A 44 19.01 1.32 10.60
N ILE A 45 19.49 0.24 9.95
CA ILE A 45 19.07 -0.12 8.59
C ILE A 45 17.59 -0.51 8.59
N ARG A 46 17.19 -1.37 9.52
CA ARG A 46 15.79 -1.80 9.67
C ARG A 46 14.85 -0.62 9.97
N THR A 47 15.31 0.34 10.79
CA THR A 47 14.55 1.57 11.07
C THR A 47 14.36 2.43 9.82
N GLY A 48 15.43 2.64 9.04
CA GLY A 48 15.35 3.43 7.80
C GLY A 48 14.41 2.82 6.77
N ILE A 49 14.41 1.49 6.64
CA ILE A 49 13.56 0.78 5.69
C ILE A 49 12.09 0.80 6.13
N ALA A 50 11.81 0.59 7.43
CA ALA A 50 10.45 0.73 7.95
C ALA A 50 9.91 2.15 7.75
N GLN A 51 10.75 3.17 7.94
CA GLN A 51 10.37 4.56 7.66
C GLN A 51 10.08 4.78 6.18
N GLN A 52 10.89 4.21 5.27
CA GLN A 52 10.66 4.31 3.83
C GLN A 52 9.33 3.68 3.40
N LEU A 53 8.99 2.50 3.93
CA LEU A 53 7.68 1.88 3.67
C LEU A 53 6.54 2.74 4.22
N ALA A 54 6.68 3.25 5.45
CA ALA A 54 5.67 4.13 6.05
C ALA A 54 5.46 5.43 5.25
N ASP A 55 6.54 6.05 4.76
CA ASP A 55 6.49 7.26 3.95
C ASP A 55 5.85 6.98 2.58
N HIS A 56 6.09 5.81 2.00
CA HIS A 56 5.45 5.38 0.76
C HIS A 56 3.93 5.22 0.93
N LEU A 57 3.48 4.59 2.03
CA LEU A 57 2.06 4.40 2.35
C LEU A 57 1.33 5.69 2.74
N ARG A 58 2.07 6.72 3.18
CA ARG A 58 1.52 8.02 3.57
C ARG A 58 0.94 8.81 2.40
N HIS A 59 1.29 8.48 1.15
CA HIS A 59 0.73 9.17 -0.01
C HIS A 59 -0.79 9.22 0.06
N LYS A 60 -1.38 10.36 -0.35
CA LYS A 60 -2.84 10.57 -0.27
C LYS A 60 -3.56 9.58 -1.19
N LEU A 61 -3.93 8.44 -0.63
CA LEU A 61 -4.77 7.46 -1.28
C LEU A 61 -6.23 7.80 -1.07
N VAL A 62 -7.03 7.54 -2.08
CA VAL A 62 -8.48 7.66 -1.97
C VAL A 62 -8.96 6.38 -1.29
N LEU A 63 -9.36 6.49 -0.02
CA LEU A 63 -9.75 5.37 0.83
C LEU A 63 -10.67 4.37 0.14
N LYS A 64 -11.76 4.85 -0.48
CA LYS A 64 -12.73 4.00 -1.19
C LYS A 64 -12.09 3.17 -2.32
N HIS A 65 -11.03 3.65 -2.96
CA HIS A 65 -10.36 2.91 -4.02
C HIS A 65 -9.51 1.78 -3.44
N VAL A 66 -8.77 2.04 -2.37
CA VAL A 66 -7.94 1.03 -1.71
C VAL A 66 -8.82 -0.01 -1.03
N ALA A 67 -9.88 0.41 -0.32
CA ALA A 67 -10.80 -0.49 0.36
C ALA A 67 -11.56 -1.41 -0.62
N ALA A 68 -11.95 -0.92 -1.79
CA ALA A 68 -12.70 -1.71 -2.78
C ALA A 68 -11.81 -2.68 -3.59
N ASP A 69 -10.51 -2.42 -3.69
CA ASP A 69 -9.56 -3.26 -4.42
C ASP A 69 -8.92 -4.29 -3.49
N GLU A 70 -9.09 -5.58 -3.79
CA GLU A 70 -8.62 -6.66 -2.92
C GLU A 70 -7.11 -6.68 -2.75
N GLU A 71 -6.37 -6.55 -3.85
CA GLU A 71 -4.91 -6.57 -3.86
C GLU A 71 -4.35 -5.34 -3.16
N ALA A 72 -4.89 -4.14 -3.44
CA ALA A 72 -4.38 -2.91 -2.83
C ALA A 72 -4.64 -2.86 -1.32
N TYR A 73 -5.81 -3.29 -0.87
CA TYR A 73 -6.10 -3.42 0.55
C TYR A 73 -5.16 -4.41 1.24
N ASN A 74 -4.99 -5.61 0.67
CA ASN A 74 -4.14 -6.65 1.28
C ASN A 74 -2.69 -6.13 1.35
N LEU A 75 -2.19 -5.53 0.27
CA LEU A 75 -0.85 -4.96 0.22
C LEU A 75 -0.66 -3.82 1.24
N TYR A 76 -1.66 -2.94 1.40
CA TYR A 76 -1.58 -1.87 2.39
C TYR A 76 -1.57 -2.43 3.82
N THR A 77 -2.50 -3.32 4.14
CA THR A 77 -2.64 -3.91 5.48
C THR A 77 -1.44 -4.79 5.86
N ASP A 78 -0.92 -5.59 4.92
CA ASP A 78 0.30 -6.38 5.12
C ASP A 78 1.53 -5.49 5.32
N SER A 79 1.61 -4.36 4.61
CA SER A 79 2.70 -3.40 4.77
C SER A 79 2.68 -2.73 6.15
N VAL A 80 1.50 -2.34 6.65
CA VAL A 80 1.33 -1.80 8.00
C VAL A 80 1.68 -2.85 9.05
N ARG A 81 1.22 -4.09 8.87
CA ARG A 81 1.57 -5.21 9.75
C ARG A 81 3.07 -5.48 9.80
N LEU A 82 3.75 -5.46 8.64
CA LEU A 82 5.20 -5.62 8.59
C LEU A 82 5.94 -4.51 9.36
N ILE A 83 5.44 -3.28 9.32
CA ILE A 83 6.00 -2.18 10.12
C ILE A 83 5.82 -2.47 11.62
N HIS A 84 4.65 -2.93 12.06
CA HIS A 84 4.42 -3.34 13.45
C HIS A 84 5.37 -4.46 13.88
N ASP A 85 5.48 -5.53 13.08
CA ASP A 85 6.39 -6.66 13.38
C ASP A 85 7.85 -6.18 13.53
N LEU A 86 8.27 -5.22 12.71
CA LEU A 86 9.58 -4.60 12.82
C LEU A 86 9.72 -3.81 14.13
N VAL A 87 8.73 -2.98 14.49
CA VAL A 87 8.73 -2.19 15.74
C VAL A 87 8.80 -3.09 16.96
N ASP A 88 8.02 -4.17 16.98
CA ASP A 88 8.05 -5.19 18.03
C ASP A 88 9.41 -5.89 18.12
N SER A 89 10.15 -6.00 17.00
CA SER A 89 11.53 -6.48 16.97
C SER A 89 12.57 -5.49 17.51
N GLY A 90 12.12 -4.34 18.03
CA GLY A 90 12.94 -3.35 18.73
C GLY A 90 13.48 -2.22 17.84
N ILE A 91 12.87 -1.96 16.68
CA ILE A 91 13.17 -0.73 15.93
C ILE A 91 12.31 0.42 16.42
N LYS A 92 12.73 1.66 16.16
CA LYS A 92 11.92 2.83 16.44
C LYS A 92 10.72 2.87 15.48
N ALA A 93 9.52 3.12 16.02
CA ALA A 93 8.31 3.32 15.23
C ALA A 93 8.44 4.49 14.23
N PRO A 94 7.97 4.33 12.98
CA PRO A 94 7.87 5.43 12.04
C PRO A 94 6.94 6.54 12.53
N SER A 95 7.22 7.78 12.14
CA SER A 95 6.49 8.97 12.63
C SER A 95 5.00 9.03 12.29
N HIS A 96 4.54 8.21 11.35
CA HIS A 96 3.16 8.24 10.85
C HIS A 96 2.40 6.92 11.07
N LEU A 97 2.94 5.99 11.88
CA LEU A 97 2.32 4.69 12.11
C LEU A 97 0.86 4.81 12.58
N ASP A 98 0.56 5.69 13.54
CA ASP A 98 -0.80 5.94 14.02
C ASP A 98 -1.77 6.40 12.90
N SER A 99 -1.27 7.16 11.93
CA SER A 99 -2.07 7.61 10.78
C SER A 99 -2.33 6.46 9.80
N LEU A 100 -1.37 5.55 9.63
CA LEU A 100 -1.54 4.35 8.81
C LEU A 100 -2.55 3.39 9.46
N ASP A 101 -2.46 3.20 10.78
CA ASP A 101 -3.41 2.39 11.55
C ASP A 101 -4.83 2.96 11.46
N SER A 102 -4.97 4.29 11.58
CA SER A 102 -6.25 4.96 11.39
C SER A 102 -6.81 4.71 9.98
N PHE A 103 -5.96 4.78 8.96
CA PHE A 103 -6.37 4.51 7.57
C PHE A 103 -6.82 3.05 7.37
N VAL A 104 -6.12 2.08 7.98
CA VAL A 104 -6.55 0.67 7.98
C VAL A 104 -7.92 0.51 8.63
N ALA A 105 -8.14 1.10 9.81
CA ALA A 105 -9.43 1.03 10.50
C ALA A 105 -10.56 1.65 9.66
N GLU A 106 -10.33 2.77 9.00
CA GLU A 106 -11.32 3.38 8.11
C GLU A 106 -11.60 2.51 6.86
N MET A 107 -10.59 1.84 6.29
CA MET A 107 -10.78 0.87 5.20
C MET A 107 -11.63 -0.32 5.64
N ASP A 108 -11.39 -0.85 6.83
CA ASP A 108 -12.17 -1.97 7.40
C ASP A 108 -13.64 -1.59 7.56
N VAL A 109 -13.91 -0.39 8.08
CA VAL A 109 -15.27 0.15 8.19
C VAL A 109 -15.92 0.32 6.83
N SER A 110 -15.18 0.84 5.83
CA SER A 110 -15.70 0.96 4.45
C SER A 110 -16.10 -0.40 3.88
N ARG A 111 -15.23 -1.41 4.01
CA ARG A 111 -15.53 -2.77 3.53
C ARG A 111 -16.71 -3.41 4.25
N ALA A 112 -16.81 -3.23 5.57
CA ALA A 112 -17.93 -3.73 6.35
C ALA A 112 -19.25 -3.11 5.89
N ARG A 113 -19.24 -1.80 5.59
CA ARG A 113 -20.41 -1.08 5.07
C ARG A 113 -20.82 -1.58 3.69
N ASP A 114 -19.88 -1.78 2.78
CA ASP A 114 -20.17 -2.27 1.43
C ASP A 114 -20.72 -3.71 1.41
N LYS A 115 -20.31 -4.54 2.38
CA LYS A 115 -20.84 -5.92 2.54
C LYS A 115 -22.21 -6.00 3.19
N ALA A 116 -22.67 -4.92 3.83
CA ALA A 116 -23.96 -4.87 4.53
C ALA A 116 -25.13 -4.43 3.62
N ILE A 117 -24.87 -4.25 2.32
CA ILE A 117 -25.81 -3.80 1.28
C ILE A 117 -26.05 -4.96 0.31
#